data_AF-A0A822HVF2-F1
#
_entry.id   AF-A0A822HVF2-F1
#
_cell.length_a   1.000
_cell.length_b   1.000
_cell.length_c   1.000
_cell.angle_alpha   90.00
_cell.angle_beta   90.00
_cell.angle_gamma   90.00
#
_symmetry.space_group_name_H-M   'P 1'
#
loop_
_entity.id
_entity.type
_entity.pdbx_description
1 polymer ?
#
loop_
_entity_poly.entity_id
_entity_poly.type
_entity_poly.pdbx_seq_one_letter_code
_entity_poly.pdbx_strand_id
1 'polypeptide(L)' 'GVLGPVKAYFGTVESQGRGSLHLHLLIWLDHDMKPADMKEKIQYATFRNKLKAYLEDIIKEDLDDFKDKQMIESSN' A
#
# COMPACT_ATOMS: atom_id res chain seq x y z
N GLY A 1 -5.93 -3.77 2.54
CA GLY A 1 -4.52 -3.37 2.66
C GLY A 1 -3.93 -4.01 3.90
N VAL A 2 -2.62 -4.21 3.89
CA VAL A 2 -1.82 -4.70 5.03
C VAL A 2 -1.33 -3.46 5.79
N LEU A 3 -1.63 -3.34 7.08
CA LEU A 3 -1.28 -2.17 7.90
C LEU A 3 -0.46 -2.63 9.11
N GLY A 4 0.54 -1.85 9.49
CA GLY A 4 1.40 -2.15 10.63
C GLY A 4 2.66 -2.95 10.28
N PRO A 5 3.48 -3.26 11.30
CA PRO A 5 4.77 -3.92 11.12
C PRO A 5 4.61 -5.35 10.58
N VAL A 6 5.49 -5.73 9.66
CA VAL A 6 5.55 -7.10 9.13
C VAL A 6 6.45 -7.95 10.02
N LYS A 7 5.92 -9.07 10.49
CA LYS A 7 6.65 -10.05 11.29
C LYS A 7 7.46 -11.02 10.42
N ALA A 8 6.86 -11.46 9.33
CA ALA A 8 7.44 -12.40 8.39
C ALA A 8 6.76 -12.26 7.02
N TYR A 9 7.44 -12.71 5.99
CA TYR A 9 6.88 -12.81 4.64
C TYR A 9 7.43 -14.03 3.91
N PHE A 10 6.67 -14.53 2.96
CA PHE A 10 7.07 -15.56 2.01
C PHE A 10 6.55 -15.17 0.63
N GLY A 11 7.36 -15.38 -0.41
CA GLY A 11 7.01 -15.02 -1.78
C GLY A 11 7.46 -16.07 -2.78
N THR A 12 6.64 -16.32 -3.80
CA THR A 12 7.00 -17.17 -4.93
C THR A 12 6.61 -16.52 -6.25
N VAL A 13 7.44 -16.74 -7.27
CA VAL A 13 7.21 -16.25 -8.62
C VAL A 13 6.78 -17.40 -9.51
N GLU A 14 5.71 -17.21 -10.28
CA GLU A 14 5.23 -18.17 -11.27
C GLU A 14 5.04 -17.54 -12.65
N SER A 15 5.15 -18.35 -13.70
CA SER A 15 4.82 -17.94 -15.06
C SER A 15 3.35 -18.28 -15.35
N GLN A 16 2.49 -17.27 -15.55
CA GLN A 16 1.05 -17.48 -15.77
C GLN A 16 0.67 -17.75 -17.24
N GLY A 17 1.63 -18.20 -18.06
CA GLY A 17 1.38 -18.54 -19.46
C GLY A 17 0.98 -17.36 -20.36
N ARG A 18 1.22 -16.11 -19.93
CA ARG A 18 0.91 -14.87 -20.68
C ARG A 18 2.11 -13.93 -20.82
N GLY A 19 3.32 -14.46 -20.73
CA GLY A 19 4.56 -13.69 -20.90
C GLY A 19 4.92 -12.77 -19.72
N SER A 20 4.15 -12.77 -18.64
CA SER A 20 4.48 -12.04 -17.40
C SER A 20 4.72 -12.99 -16.22
N LEU A 21 5.58 -12.54 -15.31
CA LEU A 21 5.79 -13.16 -14.01
C LEU A 21 4.68 -12.69 -13.06
N HIS A 22 4.13 -13.62 -12.27
CA HIS A 22 3.20 -13.32 -11.19
C HIS A 22 3.85 -13.64 -9.84
N LEU A 23 3.73 -12.70 -8.91
CA LEU A 23 4.26 -12.82 -7.57
C LEU A 23 3.13 -13.14 -6.58
N HIS A 24 3.17 -14.32 -5.97
CA HIS A 24 2.31 -14.67 -4.83
C HIS A 24 3.05 -14.31 -3.54
N LEU A 25 2.39 -13.56 -2.65
CA LEU A 25 2.95 -13.14 -1.36
C LEU A 25 2.07 -13.61 -0.21
N LEU A 26 2.72 -14.11 0.84
CA LEU A 26 2.12 -14.37 2.14
C LEU A 26 2.82 -13.48 3.17
N ILE A 27 2.06 -12.67 3.89
CA ILE A 27 2.60 -11.65 4.83
C ILE A 27 1.95 -11.87 6.19
N TRP A 28 2.76 -11.94 7.23
CA TRP A 28 2.33 -11.97 8.63
C TRP A 28 2.57 -10.63 9.28
N LEU A 29 1.56 -10.08 9.94
CA LEU A 29 1.63 -8.81 10.66
C LEU A 29 1.97 -9.02 12.13
N ASP A 30 2.74 -8.11 12.71
CA ASP A 30 3.07 -8.08 14.13
C ASP A 30 2.15 -7.12 14.89
N HIS A 31 0.84 -7.36 14.79
CA HIS A 31 -0.17 -6.67 15.59
C HIS A 31 -1.43 -7.53 15.75
N ASP A 32 -2.28 -7.16 16.71
CA ASP A 32 -3.53 -7.86 17.05
C ASP A 32 -4.80 -7.09 16.64
N MET A 33 -4.66 -5.87 16.12
CA MET A 33 -5.78 -5.03 15.70
C MET A 33 -6.67 -5.74 14.65
N LYS A 34 -7.94 -5.94 15.02
CA LYS A 34 -8.95 -6.59 14.19
C LYS A 34 -9.71 -5.55 13.34
N PRO A 35 -10.40 -5.97 12.27
CA PRO A 35 -11.25 -5.07 11.49
C PRO A 35 -12.32 -4.33 12.33
N ALA A 36 -12.85 -4.97 13.39
CA ALA A 36 -13.80 -4.35 14.31
C ALA A 36 -13.17 -3.18 15.09
N ASP A 37 -11.95 -3.37 15.61
CA ASP A 37 -11.22 -2.32 16.35
C ASP A 37 -10.92 -1.12 15.44
N MET A 38 -10.60 -1.36 14.18
CA MET A 38 -10.41 -0.31 13.18
C MET A 38 -11.70 0.50 12.97
N LYS A 39 -12.84 -0.19 12.84
CA LYS A 39 -14.15 0.44 12.64
C LYS A 39 -14.55 1.32 13.83
N GLU A 40 -14.22 0.90 15.04
CA GLU A 40 -14.42 1.69 16.25
C GLU A 40 -13.46 2.88 16.31
N LYS A 41 -12.15 2.64 16.11
CA LYS A 41 -11.12 3.67 16.24
C LYS A 41 -11.26 4.78 15.20
N ILE A 42 -11.78 4.49 14.01
CA ILE A 42 -11.94 5.50 12.95
C ILE A 42 -12.94 6.61 13.31
N GLN A 43 -13.81 6.40 14.30
CA GLN A 43 -14.73 7.44 14.77
C GLN A 43 -13.96 8.62 15.39
N TYR A 44 -12.81 8.36 16.01
CA TYR A 44 -11.98 9.38 16.65
C TYR A 44 -11.14 10.16 15.62
N ALA A 45 -11.26 11.49 15.63
CA ALA A 45 -10.50 12.36 14.72
C ALA A 45 -8.97 12.22 14.89
N THR A 46 -8.51 12.06 16.13
CA THR A 46 -7.10 11.85 16.46
C THR A 46 -6.53 10.61 15.81
N PHE A 47 -7.28 9.50 15.82
CA PHE A 47 -6.89 8.26 15.17
C PHE A 47 -6.87 8.41 13.65
N ARG A 48 -7.90 9.05 13.05
CA ARG A 48 -7.94 9.31 11.61
C ARG A 48 -6.73 10.12 11.14
N ASN A 49 -6.32 11.14 11.89
CA ASN A 49 -5.15 11.95 11.54
C ASN A 49 -3.86 11.13 11.60
N LYS A 50 -3.69 10.28 12.62
CA LYS A 50 -2.54 9.37 12.71
C LYS A 50 -2.54 8.34 11.58
N LEU A 51 -3.71 7.80 11.23
CA LEU A 51 -3.85 6.84 10.13
C LEU A 51 -3.48 7.48 8.79
N LYS A 52 -3.90 8.73 8.53
CA LYS A 52 -3.51 9.47 7.32
C LYS A 52 -1.99 9.64 7.24
N ALA A 53 -1.38 10.15 8.30
CA ALA A 53 0.08 10.33 8.34
C ALA A 53 0.83 9.00 8.13
N TYR A 54 0.32 7.91 8.71
CA TYR A 54 0.88 6.58 8.49
C TYR A 54 0.75 6.13 7.02
N LEU A 55 -0.41 6.33 6.39
CA LEU A 55 -0.62 5.95 4.99
C LEU A 55 0.26 6.76 4.02
N GLU A 56 0.43 8.07 4.27
CA GLU A 56 1.35 8.94 3.51
C GLU A 56 2.82 8.52 3.65
N ASP A 57 3.18 7.93 4.79
CA ASP A 57 4.52 7.39 5.02
C ASP A 57 4.76 6.10 4.23
N ILE A 58 3.82 5.15 4.26
CA ILE A 58 4.02 3.81 3.68
C ILE A 58 3.63 3.68 2.20
N ILE A 59 2.74 4.54 1.71
CA ILE A 59 2.35 4.54 0.29
C ILE A 59 3.31 5.44 -0.44
N LYS A 60 4.20 4.83 -1.24
CA LYS A 60 5.07 5.53 -2.17
C LYS A 60 4.70 5.11 -3.59
N GLU A 61 4.63 6.09 -4.46
CA GLU A 61 4.54 5.89 -5.90
C GLU A 61 5.79 6.50 -6.52
N ASP A 62 6.42 5.78 -7.45
CA ASP A 62 7.52 6.27 -8.26
C ASP A 62 6.96 6.51 -9.66
N LEU A 63 6.29 7.64 -9.83
CA LEU A 63 5.67 8.09 -11.08
C LEU A 63 6.35 9.35 -11.63
N ASP A 64 7.52 9.71 -11.10
CA ASP A 64 8.16 10.99 -11.42
C ASP A 64 8.47 11.09 -12.93
N ASP A 65 8.83 9.99 -13.58
CA ASP A 65 9.05 9.92 -15.04
C ASP A 65 7.80 10.17 -15.92
N PHE A 66 6.59 10.18 -15.32
CA PHE A 66 5.33 10.39 -16.05
C PHE A 66 4.76 11.81 -15.89
N LYS A 67 5.31 12.62 -14.97
CA LYS A 67 4.83 13.99 -14.71
C LYS A 67 5.29 14.97 -15.80
N ASP A 68 6.48 14.79 -16.34
CA ASP A 68 7.05 15.68 -17.36
C ASP A 68 6.34 15.58 -18.72
N LYS A 69 5.75 14.42 -19.06
CA LYS A 69 5.02 14.24 -20.33
C LYS A 69 3.69 14.99 -20.37
N GLN A 70 2.98 15.11 -19.25
CA GLN A 70 1.68 15.81 -19.23
C GLN A 70 1.83 17.33 -19.36
N MET A 71 2.92 17.92 -18.84
CA MET A 71 3.17 19.37 -18.94
C MET A 71 3.46 19.83 -20.38
N ILE A 72 4.03 18.94 -21.21
CA ILE A 72 4.35 19.23 -22.61
C ILE A 72 3.09 19.13 -23.50
N GLU A 73 2.18 18.21 -23.19
CA GLU A 73 0.94 18.02 -23.97
C GLU A 73 -0.16 19.03 -23.64
N SER A 74 -0.20 19.58 -22.43
CA SER A 74 -1.18 20.62 -22.04
C SER A 74 -0.78 22.05 -22.44
N SER A 75 0.41 22.22 -23.02
CA SER A 75 0.96 23.53 -23.43
C SER A 75 0.96 23.74 -24.95
N ASN A 76 0.32 22.84 -25.72
CA ASN A 76 0.11 22.94 -27.17
C ASN A 76 -1.36 23.22 -27.52
#